data_AF-A0A382E506-F1
#
_entry.id   AF-A0A382E506-F1
#
_cell.length_a   1.000
_cell.length_b   1.000
_cell.length_c   1.000
_cell.angle_alpha   90.00
_cell.angle_beta   90.00
_cell.angle_gamma   90.00
#
_symmetry.space_group_name_H-M   'P 1'
#
loop_
_entity.id
_entity.type
_entity.pdbx_description
1 polymer ?
#
loop_
_entity_poly.entity_id
_entity_poly.type
_entity_poly.pdbx_seq_one_letter_code
_entity_poly.pdbx_strand_id
1 'polypeptide(L)'
;DLLRAKDPEEGRRIAIYLNELNGRRQQLQKQGLREAQALITPEVLERERLLCVLGEEWGLGVIGLIASNLSEAFHRPAVVVTDVQRNGVYVGSARSIPGYDINDGISSCASFLKTYGGHAAAAGFSLDAGQFEEFRAELVDHANARLRPEDMEAHLDIDLELKPADIHMSTVELLRRIEPFGKGHPMPLFAACDLEVVAVKRIGKQGEHLKLAFKIGGGSRSAVWWRQGGAASDLEIGNRVDVAFELSEDTFNGSGTVQMVVRDVRPAGAEDGIDFGDTTAGAHETSKVSENEPELAGVTEDTSR
;
A
#
# COMPACT_ATOMS: atom_id res chain seq x y z
N ASP A 1 3.59 23.40 -19.78
CA ASP A 1 2.75 24.45 -20.43
C ASP A 1 1.41 24.63 -19.77
N LEU A 2 0.62 23.56 -19.55
CA LEU A 2 -0.67 23.65 -18.84
C LEU A 2 -0.59 24.49 -17.55
N LEU A 3 0.37 24.16 -16.66
CA LEU A 3 0.54 24.84 -15.37
C LEU A 3 0.98 26.32 -15.48
N ARG A 4 1.31 26.81 -16.68
CA ARG A 4 1.74 28.18 -16.97
C ARG A 4 0.78 28.93 -17.88
N ALA A 5 -0.28 28.26 -18.36
CA ALA A 5 -1.23 28.85 -19.29
C ALA A 5 -1.97 30.01 -18.62
N LYS A 6 -1.99 31.17 -19.29
CA LYS A 6 -2.72 32.36 -18.82
C LYS A 6 -4.10 32.47 -19.47
N ASP A 7 -4.24 31.93 -20.67
CA ASP A 7 -5.50 31.83 -21.39
C ASP A 7 -6.24 30.54 -21.02
N PRO A 8 -7.48 30.60 -20.51
CA PRO A 8 -8.28 29.42 -20.18
C PRO A 8 -8.51 28.48 -21.37
N GLU A 9 -8.65 28.99 -22.59
CA GLU A 9 -8.88 28.16 -23.77
C GLU A 9 -7.62 27.38 -24.19
N GLU A 10 -6.46 28.04 -24.17
CA GLU A 10 -5.18 27.36 -24.32
C GLU A 10 -4.99 26.26 -23.25
N GLY A 11 -5.27 26.59 -21.98
CA GLY A 11 -5.22 25.63 -20.88
C GLY A 11 -6.14 24.43 -21.12
N ARG A 12 -7.38 24.67 -21.52
CA ARG A 12 -8.36 23.61 -21.86
C ARG A 12 -7.85 22.71 -22.98
N ARG A 13 -7.29 23.27 -24.05
CA ARG A 13 -6.72 22.50 -25.16
C ARG A 13 -5.57 21.59 -24.71
N ILE A 14 -4.66 22.10 -23.89
CA ILE A 14 -3.54 21.30 -23.36
C ILE A 14 -4.06 20.21 -22.41
N ALA A 15 -5.05 20.52 -21.58
CA ALA A 15 -5.65 19.55 -20.66
C ALA A 15 -6.30 18.37 -21.41
N ILE A 16 -7.05 18.65 -22.48
CA ILE A 16 -7.63 17.60 -23.34
C ILE A 16 -6.52 16.72 -23.93
N TYR A 17 -5.46 17.33 -24.45
CA TYR A 17 -4.33 16.58 -25.00
C TYR A 17 -3.60 15.72 -23.95
N LEU A 18 -3.38 16.24 -22.74
CA LEU A 18 -2.81 15.46 -21.64
C LEU A 18 -3.71 14.29 -21.22
N ASN A 19 -5.03 14.49 -21.25
CA ASN A 19 -5.98 13.41 -20.96
C ASN A 19 -5.90 12.29 -22.01
N GLU A 20 -5.78 12.65 -23.29
CA GLU A 20 -5.53 11.67 -24.36
C GLU A 20 -4.20 10.93 -24.17
N LEU A 21 -3.11 11.64 -23.87
CA LEU A 21 -1.81 11.03 -23.60
C LEU A 21 -1.86 10.10 -22.39
N ASN A 22 -2.55 10.48 -21.32
CA ASN A 22 -2.76 9.64 -20.15
C ASN A 22 -3.56 8.38 -20.51
N GLY A 23 -4.61 8.51 -21.33
CA GLY A 23 -5.38 7.37 -21.83
C GLY A 23 -4.51 6.39 -22.62
N ARG A 24 -3.65 6.88 -23.52
CA ARG A 24 -2.68 6.04 -24.25
C ARG A 24 -1.68 5.37 -23.30
N ARG A 25 -1.11 6.12 -22.35
CA ARG A 25 -0.21 5.57 -21.32
C ARG A 25 -0.86 4.44 -20.54
N GLN A 26 -2.10 4.61 -20.10
CA GLN A 26 -2.84 3.57 -19.35
C GLN A 26 -3.08 2.32 -20.20
N GLN A 27 -3.38 2.46 -21.50
CA GLN A 27 -3.52 1.32 -22.41
C GLN A 27 -2.20 0.56 -22.57
N LEU A 28 -1.10 1.28 -22.82
CA LEU A 28 0.25 0.69 -22.93
C LEU A 28 0.68 0.01 -21.62
N GLN A 29 0.43 0.66 -20.47
CA GLN A 29 0.69 0.07 -19.15
C GLN A 29 -0.09 -1.22 -18.97
N LYS A 30 -1.39 -1.24 -19.31
CA LYS A 30 -2.23 -2.44 -19.16
C LYS A 30 -1.77 -3.58 -20.05
N GLN A 31 -1.34 -3.28 -21.28
CA GLN A 31 -0.78 -4.27 -22.19
C GLN A 31 0.56 -4.79 -21.67
N GLY A 32 1.53 -3.91 -21.41
CA GLY A 32 2.85 -4.30 -20.95
C GLY A 32 2.82 -5.03 -19.60
N LEU A 33 1.88 -4.70 -18.72
CA LEU A 33 1.68 -5.44 -17.48
C LEU A 33 1.23 -6.89 -17.71
N ARG A 34 0.31 -7.13 -18.65
CA ARG A 34 -0.13 -8.49 -18.99
C ARG A 34 1.01 -9.32 -19.56
N GLU A 35 1.80 -8.72 -20.45
CA GLU A 35 2.98 -9.34 -21.04
C GLU A 35 4.02 -9.67 -19.97
N ALA A 36 4.32 -8.71 -19.08
CA ALA A 36 5.26 -8.91 -17.99
C ALA A 36 4.80 -9.98 -16.99
N GLN A 37 3.52 -10.01 -16.64
CA GLN A 37 2.95 -11.05 -15.77
C GLN A 37 3.03 -12.44 -16.41
N ALA A 38 2.89 -12.55 -17.73
CA ALA A 38 3.02 -13.82 -18.44
C ALA A 38 4.45 -14.38 -18.41
N LEU A 39 5.47 -13.55 -18.17
CA LEU A 39 6.86 -13.97 -17.99
C LEU A 39 7.16 -14.50 -16.58
N ILE A 40 6.26 -14.29 -15.62
CA ILE A 40 6.42 -14.69 -14.22
C ILE A 40 5.66 -16.00 -14.01
N THR A 41 6.40 -17.11 -14.05
CA THR A 41 5.83 -18.45 -13.86
C THR A 41 5.92 -18.88 -12.38
N PRO A 42 5.16 -19.92 -11.97
CA PRO A 42 5.31 -20.50 -10.63
C PRO A 42 6.75 -20.90 -10.30
N GLU A 43 7.49 -21.45 -11.28
CA GLU A 43 8.89 -21.85 -11.10
C GLU A 43 9.82 -20.65 -10.86
N VAL A 44 9.54 -19.50 -11.49
CA VAL A 44 10.23 -18.24 -11.20
C VAL A 44 9.93 -17.80 -9.77
N LEU A 45 8.66 -17.87 -9.35
CA LEU A 45 8.26 -17.48 -8.00
C LEU A 45 8.81 -18.40 -6.90
N GLU A 46 9.07 -19.67 -7.20
CA GLU A 46 9.71 -20.58 -6.26
C GLU A 46 11.21 -20.27 -6.06
N ARG A 47 11.88 -19.74 -7.10
CA ARG A 47 13.35 -19.62 -7.13
C ARG A 47 13.88 -18.21 -6.94
N GLU A 48 13.13 -17.20 -7.36
CA GLU A 48 13.63 -15.82 -7.47
C GLU A 48 12.92 -14.87 -6.51
N ARG A 49 13.61 -14.38 -5.48
CA ARG A 49 13.07 -13.38 -4.53
C ARG A 49 12.94 -11.98 -5.13
N LEU A 50 13.53 -11.74 -6.28
CA LEU A 50 13.41 -10.51 -7.07
C LEU A 50 12.96 -10.87 -8.48
N LEU A 51 11.99 -10.13 -9.01
CA LEU A 51 11.48 -10.32 -10.36
C LEU A 51 12.25 -9.42 -11.33
N CYS A 52 12.80 -9.98 -12.40
CA CYS A 52 13.46 -9.21 -13.44
C CYS A 52 12.96 -9.67 -14.82
N VAL A 53 12.26 -8.76 -15.50
CA VAL A 53 11.61 -9.03 -16.80
C VAL A 53 12.12 -8.07 -17.87
N LEU A 54 12.32 -8.59 -19.08
CA LEU A 54 12.70 -7.83 -20.26
C LEU A 54 11.53 -7.83 -21.25
N GLY A 55 11.21 -6.65 -21.79
CA GLY A 55 10.21 -6.50 -22.84
C GLY A 55 10.66 -5.53 -23.91
N GLU A 56 10.51 -5.94 -25.16
CA GLU A 56 11.11 -5.24 -26.30
C GLU A 56 10.40 -3.93 -26.66
N GLU A 57 9.09 -3.83 -26.43
CA GLU A 57 8.26 -2.71 -26.90
C GLU A 57 7.73 -1.83 -25.77
N TRP A 58 8.18 -2.05 -24.54
CA TRP A 58 7.70 -1.28 -23.39
C TRP A 58 8.28 0.13 -23.36
N GLY A 59 7.44 1.14 -23.54
CA GLY A 59 7.87 2.53 -23.49
C GLY A 59 8.49 2.93 -22.14
N LEU A 60 9.51 3.80 -22.17
CA LEU A 60 10.16 4.32 -20.95
C LEU A 60 9.16 4.98 -19.97
N GLY A 61 8.08 5.56 -20.50
CA GLY A 61 7.02 6.17 -19.69
C GLY A 61 6.12 5.17 -18.95
N VAL A 62 6.25 3.86 -19.18
CA VAL A 62 5.44 2.82 -18.53
C VAL A 62 6.25 1.78 -17.75
N ILE A 63 7.53 1.54 -18.05
CA ILE A 63 8.33 0.49 -17.37
C ILE A 63 8.34 0.65 -15.84
N GLY A 64 8.41 1.88 -15.32
CA GLY A 64 8.36 2.14 -13.88
C GLY A 64 7.00 1.85 -13.25
N LEU A 65 5.90 1.99 -14.02
CA LEU A 65 4.55 1.64 -13.57
C LEU A 65 4.32 0.13 -13.59
N ILE A 66 4.90 -0.56 -14.56
CA ILE A 66 4.90 -2.02 -14.63
C ILE A 66 5.69 -2.56 -13.43
N ALA A 67 6.90 -2.05 -13.17
CA ALA A 67 7.71 -2.45 -12.02
C ALA A 67 6.98 -2.25 -10.69
N SER A 68 6.32 -1.10 -10.50
CA SER A 68 5.50 -0.85 -9.31
C SER A 68 4.39 -1.89 -9.17
N ASN A 69 3.67 -2.18 -10.26
CA ASN A 69 2.56 -3.12 -10.20
C ASN A 69 3.01 -4.56 -9.96
N LEU A 70 4.11 -5.00 -10.59
CA LEU A 70 4.68 -6.33 -10.32
C LEU A 70 5.14 -6.42 -8.87
N SER A 71 5.78 -5.38 -8.35
CA SER A 71 6.25 -5.36 -6.97
C SER A 71 5.10 -5.45 -5.97
N GLU A 72 4.02 -4.69 -6.21
CA GLU A 72 2.79 -4.74 -5.41
C GLU A 72 2.06 -6.09 -5.54
N ALA A 73 1.94 -6.65 -6.75
CA ALA A 73 1.15 -7.86 -6.99
C ALA A 73 1.81 -9.14 -6.49
N PHE A 74 3.14 -9.19 -6.50
CA PHE A 74 3.92 -10.37 -6.08
C PHE A 74 4.65 -10.18 -4.76
N HIS A 75 4.53 -9.01 -4.12
CA HIS A 75 5.24 -8.64 -2.89
C HIS A 75 6.73 -8.94 -2.96
N ARG A 76 7.36 -8.55 -4.07
CA ARG A 76 8.79 -8.77 -4.36
C ARG A 76 9.40 -7.51 -4.95
N PRO A 77 10.70 -7.24 -4.80
CA PRO A 77 11.34 -6.24 -5.64
C PRO A 77 11.18 -6.63 -7.11
N ALA A 78 10.94 -5.65 -7.96
CA ALA A 78 10.69 -5.87 -9.37
C ALA A 78 11.50 -4.92 -10.24
N VAL A 79 12.10 -5.47 -11.29
CA VAL A 79 12.91 -4.79 -12.29
C VAL A 79 12.30 -5.05 -13.65
N VAL A 80 12.02 -3.96 -14.37
CA VAL A 80 11.48 -4.00 -15.73
C VAL A 80 12.49 -3.35 -16.66
N VAL A 81 12.96 -4.11 -17.63
CA VAL A 81 13.97 -3.71 -18.60
C VAL A 81 13.35 -3.64 -19.99
N THR A 82 13.81 -2.72 -20.82
CA THR A 82 13.34 -2.58 -22.20
C THR A 82 14.46 -2.23 -23.19
N ASP A 83 14.26 -2.66 -24.44
CA ASP A 83 15.08 -2.36 -25.61
C ASP A 83 14.41 -1.32 -26.54
N VAL A 84 13.61 -0.41 -25.99
CA VAL A 84 12.79 0.50 -26.83
C VAL A 84 13.60 1.41 -27.76
N GLN A 85 14.89 1.64 -27.48
CA GLN A 85 15.77 2.42 -28.35
C GLN A 85 16.39 1.62 -29.51
N ARG A 86 16.34 0.28 -29.46
CA ARG A 86 16.90 -0.64 -30.47
C ARG A 86 18.33 -0.31 -30.89
N ASN A 87 19.14 0.15 -29.94
CA ASN A 87 20.52 0.61 -30.15
C ASN A 87 21.55 -0.25 -29.39
N GLY A 88 21.15 -1.44 -28.92
CA GLY A 88 21.98 -2.33 -28.12
C GLY A 88 22.12 -1.91 -26.66
N VAL A 89 21.43 -0.85 -26.22
CA VAL A 89 21.41 -0.40 -24.83
C VAL A 89 20.02 -0.62 -24.24
N TYR A 90 19.97 -1.39 -23.18
CA TYR A 90 18.75 -1.61 -22.41
C TYR A 90 18.60 -0.57 -21.32
N VAL A 91 17.36 -0.17 -21.05
CA VAL A 91 17.01 0.76 -19.97
C VAL A 91 16.09 0.05 -18.99
N GLY A 92 16.44 0.12 -17.70
CA GLY A 92 15.71 -0.53 -16.62
C GLY A 92 15.08 0.46 -15.64
N SER A 93 13.92 0.10 -15.11
CA SER A 93 13.33 0.74 -13.93
C SER A 93 13.01 -0.32 -12.89
N ALA A 94 13.29 0.01 -11.63
CA ALA A 94 13.16 -0.90 -10.51
C ALA A 94 12.31 -0.31 -9.39
N ARG A 95 11.62 -1.19 -8.66
CA ARG A 95 10.83 -0.88 -7.47
C ARG A 95 11.10 -1.93 -6.40
N SER A 96 11.09 -1.51 -5.15
CA SER A 96 11.32 -2.39 -4.01
C SER A 96 10.14 -2.46 -3.08
N ILE A 97 10.17 -3.49 -2.25
CA ILE A 97 9.36 -3.67 -1.05
C ILE A 97 10.16 -3.24 0.19
N PRO A 98 9.51 -3.04 1.35
CA PRO A 98 10.21 -2.94 2.62
C PRO A 98 11.16 -4.13 2.84
N GLY A 99 12.30 -3.90 3.48
CA GLY A 99 13.29 -4.96 3.76
C GLY A 99 14.34 -5.19 2.65
N TYR A 100 14.19 -4.60 1.47
CA TYR A 100 15.22 -4.64 0.43
C TYR A 100 15.53 -3.26 -0.16
N ASP A 101 16.81 -2.87 -0.15
CA ASP A 101 17.28 -1.68 -0.87
C ASP A 101 17.59 -2.05 -2.33
N ILE A 102 16.71 -1.65 -3.25
CA ILE A 102 16.89 -1.97 -4.68
C ILE A 102 18.07 -1.22 -5.30
N ASN A 103 18.42 -0.05 -4.77
CA ASN A 103 19.55 0.72 -5.27
C ASN A 103 20.87 0.10 -4.82
N ASP A 104 20.95 -0.44 -3.60
CA ASP A 104 22.09 -1.23 -3.13
C ASP A 104 22.32 -2.46 -4.02
N GLY A 105 21.26 -3.24 -4.28
CA GLY A 105 21.36 -4.41 -5.16
C GLY A 105 21.75 -4.07 -6.61
N ILE A 106 21.22 -2.99 -7.18
CA ILE A 106 21.67 -2.53 -8.51
C ILE A 106 23.12 -2.04 -8.46
N SER A 107 23.52 -1.35 -7.39
CA SER A 107 24.89 -0.85 -7.21
C SER A 107 25.90 -1.98 -7.04
N SER A 108 25.53 -3.12 -6.46
CA SER A 108 26.42 -4.29 -6.39
C SER A 108 26.79 -4.83 -7.77
N CYS A 109 25.92 -4.63 -8.75
CA CYS A 109 26.09 -5.08 -10.15
C CYS A 109 26.70 -3.98 -11.05
N ALA A 110 27.36 -2.98 -10.49
CA ALA A 110 27.84 -1.79 -11.22
C ALA A 110 28.75 -2.08 -12.42
N SER A 111 29.45 -3.23 -12.45
CA SER A 111 30.31 -3.63 -13.59
C SER A 111 29.56 -3.88 -14.89
N PHE A 112 28.24 -4.15 -14.83
CA PHE A 112 27.40 -4.34 -16.02
C PHE A 112 26.70 -3.06 -16.47
N LEU A 113 26.78 -1.99 -15.67
CA LEU A 113 25.92 -0.82 -15.83
C LEU A 113 26.66 0.33 -16.51
N LYS A 114 26.00 0.96 -17.47
CA LYS A 114 26.44 2.23 -18.08
C LYS A 114 26.10 3.42 -17.20
N THR A 115 24.89 3.42 -16.66
CA THR A 115 24.39 4.43 -15.71
C THR A 115 23.47 3.75 -14.73
N TYR A 116 23.43 4.23 -13.50
CA TYR A 116 22.46 3.80 -12.49
C TYR A 116 22.30 4.86 -11.41
N GLY A 117 21.18 4.80 -10.71
CA GLY A 117 20.94 5.62 -9.52
C GLY A 117 19.49 5.53 -9.05
N GLY A 118 19.28 5.97 -7.82
CA GLY A 118 17.98 5.91 -7.17
C GLY A 118 18.09 5.95 -5.66
N HIS A 119 17.09 5.33 -5.02
CA HIS A 119 16.95 5.20 -3.58
C HIS A 119 16.44 3.80 -3.24
N ALA A 120 16.37 3.47 -1.95
CA ALA A 120 15.98 2.16 -1.46
C ALA A 120 14.71 1.57 -2.10
N ALA A 121 13.70 2.40 -2.36
CA ALA A 121 12.42 1.95 -2.92
C ALA A 121 12.33 1.97 -4.46
N ALA A 122 13.24 2.67 -5.15
CA ALA A 122 13.16 2.86 -6.59
C ALA A 122 14.50 3.25 -7.20
N ALA A 123 14.85 2.64 -8.33
CA ALA A 123 16.05 2.96 -9.08
C ALA A 123 15.83 2.88 -10.59
N GLY A 124 16.76 3.46 -11.35
CA GLY A 124 16.83 3.35 -12.79
C GLY A 124 18.26 3.11 -13.24
N PHE A 125 18.43 2.41 -14.36
CA PHE A 125 19.75 2.08 -14.89
C PHE A 125 19.73 1.87 -16.41
N SER A 126 20.92 1.78 -16.99
CA SER A 126 21.13 1.29 -18.35
C SER A 126 22.33 0.35 -18.44
N LEU A 127 22.31 -0.58 -19.38
CA LEU A 127 23.38 -1.56 -19.63
C LEU A 127 23.42 -1.94 -21.11
N ASP A 128 24.50 -2.57 -21.54
CA ASP A 128 24.54 -3.21 -22.86
C ASP A 128 23.68 -4.48 -22.88
N ALA A 129 22.98 -4.70 -23.99
CA ALA A 129 22.09 -5.84 -24.18
C ALA A 129 22.80 -7.19 -23.92
N GLY A 130 24.08 -7.28 -24.29
CA GLY A 130 24.89 -8.47 -24.09
C GLY A 130 25.33 -8.74 -22.64
N GLN A 131 25.03 -7.86 -21.69
CA GLN A 131 25.33 -8.03 -20.26
C GLN A 131 24.07 -8.33 -19.43
N PHE A 132 22.90 -8.40 -20.06
CA PHE A 132 21.62 -8.45 -19.35
C PHE A 132 21.42 -9.73 -18.55
N GLU A 133 21.78 -10.89 -19.10
CA GLU A 133 21.57 -12.17 -18.42
C GLU A 133 22.48 -12.30 -17.20
N GLU A 134 23.75 -11.89 -17.30
CA GLU A 134 24.68 -11.86 -16.18
C GLU A 134 24.24 -10.87 -15.10
N PHE A 135 23.82 -9.67 -15.49
CA PHE A 135 23.26 -8.68 -14.57
C PHE A 135 22.02 -9.22 -13.84
N ARG A 136 21.09 -9.86 -14.57
CA ARG A 136 19.87 -10.43 -14.02
C ARG A 136 20.20 -11.50 -12.99
N ALA A 137 21.10 -12.43 -13.33
CA ALA A 137 21.49 -13.51 -12.43
C ALA A 137 22.11 -12.96 -11.13
N GLU A 138 23.07 -12.03 -11.24
CA GLU A 138 23.75 -11.49 -10.06
C GLU A 138 22.81 -10.68 -9.16
N LEU A 139 21.88 -9.92 -9.74
CA LEU A 139 20.90 -9.16 -8.99
C LEU A 139 19.88 -10.07 -8.27
N VAL A 140 19.44 -11.15 -8.93
CA VAL A 140 18.56 -12.15 -8.32
C VAL A 140 19.27 -12.86 -7.17
N ASP A 141 20.53 -13.25 -7.33
CA ASP A 141 21.33 -13.88 -6.27
C ASP A 141 21.54 -12.93 -5.08
N HIS A 142 21.79 -11.64 -5.35
CA HIS A 142 21.90 -10.62 -4.31
C HIS A 142 20.61 -10.52 -3.46
N ALA A 143 19.45 -10.52 -4.12
CA ALA A 143 18.15 -10.49 -3.46
C ALA A 143 17.85 -11.80 -2.70
N ASN A 144 18.14 -12.94 -3.31
CA ASN A 144 17.98 -14.27 -2.70
C ASN A 144 18.80 -14.41 -1.40
N ALA A 145 19.97 -13.79 -1.33
CA ALA A 145 20.81 -13.83 -0.13
C ALA A 145 20.32 -12.92 1.02
N ARG A 146 19.43 -11.96 0.77
CA ARG A 146 19.06 -10.90 1.73
C ARG A 146 17.60 -10.91 2.16
N LEU A 147 16.69 -11.13 1.23
CA LEU A 147 15.26 -11.24 1.51
C LEU A 147 14.97 -12.59 2.14
N ARG A 148 14.13 -12.64 3.16
CA ARG A 148 13.58 -13.88 3.71
C ARG A 148 12.17 -14.11 3.14
N PRO A 149 11.62 -15.34 3.23
CA PRO A 149 10.24 -15.61 2.80
C PRO A 149 9.21 -14.66 3.39
N GLU A 150 9.35 -14.35 4.69
CA GLU A 150 8.41 -13.49 5.42
C GLU A 150 8.46 -12.04 4.92
N ASP A 151 9.61 -11.58 4.41
CA ASP A 151 9.74 -10.23 3.84
C ASP A 151 8.95 -10.09 2.52
N MET A 152 8.59 -11.20 1.87
CA MET A 152 7.84 -11.25 0.60
C MET A 152 6.35 -11.56 0.79
N GLU A 153 5.87 -11.54 2.02
CA GLU A 153 4.46 -11.76 2.33
C GLU A 153 3.74 -10.42 2.49
N ALA A 154 2.48 -10.39 2.07
CA ALA A 154 1.63 -9.22 2.24
C ALA A 154 1.25 -9.08 3.71
N HIS A 155 1.63 -7.96 4.32
CA HIS A 155 1.25 -7.64 5.70
C HIS A 155 0.35 -6.41 5.71
N LEU A 156 -0.61 -6.41 6.63
CA LEU A 156 -1.46 -5.26 6.92
C LEU A 156 -1.18 -4.82 8.35
N ASP A 157 -0.70 -3.60 8.51
CA ASP A 157 -0.56 -2.96 9.82
C ASP A 157 -1.93 -2.46 10.26
N ILE A 158 -2.55 -3.14 11.24
CA ILE A 158 -3.84 -2.75 11.80
C ILE A 158 -3.60 -1.70 12.89
N ASP A 159 -4.14 -0.49 12.69
CA ASP A 159 -4.02 0.59 13.66
C ASP A 159 -4.89 0.36 14.90
N LEU A 160 -6.12 -0.14 14.70
CA LEU A 160 -7.07 -0.33 15.80
C LEU A 160 -8.19 -1.32 15.47
N GLU A 161 -8.54 -2.19 16.41
CA GLU A 161 -9.81 -2.94 16.36
C GLU A 161 -10.98 -2.03 16.75
N LEU A 162 -11.97 -1.91 15.87
CA LEU A 162 -13.19 -1.15 16.14
C LEU A 162 -14.30 -2.04 16.69
N LYS A 163 -14.93 -1.58 17.77
CA LYS A 163 -16.15 -2.20 18.26
C LYS A 163 -17.30 -1.88 17.31
N PRO A 164 -18.37 -2.70 17.32
CA PRO A 164 -19.55 -2.43 16.49
C PRO A 164 -20.16 -1.02 16.61
N ALA A 165 -20.05 -0.40 17.79
CA ALA A 165 -20.55 0.96 18.03
C ALA A 165 -19.69 2.05 17.36
N ASP A 166 -18.40 1.78 17.14
CA ASP A 166 -17.43 2.72 16.58
C ASP A 166 -17.47 2.72 15.04
N ILE A 167 -18.11 1.72 14.42
CA ILE A 167 -18.39 1.66 12.97
C ILE A 167 -19.61 2.54 12.66
N HIS A 168 -19.38 3.85 12.78
CA HIS A 168 -20.40 4.89 12.75
C HIS A 168 -19.88 6.18 12.10
N MET A 169 -20.80 7.05 11.65
CA MET A 169 -20.45 8.32 11.00
C MET A 169 -19.66 9.28 11.89
N SER A 170 -19.86 9.23 13.20
CA SER A 170 -19.07 10.02 14.15
C SER A 170 -17.57 9.73 14.06
N THR A 171 -17.19 8.47 13.79
CA THR A 171 -15.78 8.10 13.61
C THR A 171 -15.25 8.64 12.28
N VAL A 172 -16.04 8.58 11.21
CA VAL A 172 -15.71 9.22 9.92
C VAL A 172 -15.49 10.73 10.09
N GLU A 173 -16.32 11.40 10.89
CA GLU A 173 -16.16 12.82 11.19
C GLU A 173 -14.90 13.14 12.00
N LEU A 174 -14.47 12.24 12.88
CA LEU A 174 -13.18 12.38 13.57
C LEU A 174 -12.01 12.22 12.61
N LEU A 175 -12.06 11.24 11.70
CA LEU A 175 -11.03 11.02 10.69
C LEU A 175 -10.85 12.25 9.78
N ARG A 176 -11.94 12.93 9.41
CA ARG A 176 -11.87 14.19 8.63
C ARG A 176 -11.06 15.29 9.31
N ARG A 177 -11.00 15.31 10.64
CA ARG A 177 -10.25 16.33 11.38
C ARG A 177 -8.75 16.14 11.33
N ILE A 178 -8.29 14.95 10.96
CA ILE A 178 -6.87 14.58 10.87
C ILE A 178 -6.38 14.42 9.43
N GLU A 179 -7.21 14.80 8.45
CA GLU A 179 -6.80 14.95 7.04
C GLU A 179 -5.77 16.08 6.88
N PRO A 180 -4.93 16.07 5.82
CA PRO A 180 -4.98 15.18 4.65
C PRO A 180 -4.20 13.88 4.83
N PHE A 181 -4.80 12.76 4.40
CA PHE A 181 -4.10 11.47 4.32
C PHE A 181 -3.22 11.38 3.07
N GLY A 182 -2.13 10.62 3.18
CA GLY A 182 -1.19 10.38 2.09
C GLY A 182 0.05 9.63 2.53
N LYS A 183 1.10 9.70 1.71
CA LYS A 183 2.38 9.06 2.04
C LYS A 183 2.96 9.67 3.32
N GLY A 184 3.22 8.83 4.33
CA GLY A 184 3.71 9.24 5.65
C GLY A 184 2.61 9.62 6.64
N HIS A 185 1.35 9.63 6.22
CA HIS A 185 0.17 9.79 7.08
C HIS A 185 -1.01 9.03 6.45
N PRO A 186 -0.95 7.68 6.42
CA PRO A 186 -1.97 6.88 5.74
C PRO A 186 -3.34 7.02 6.41
N MET A 187 -4.41 6.69 5.66
CA MET A 187 -5.73 6.51 6.25
C MET A 187 -5.64 5.37 7.27
N PRO A 188 -6.17 5.53 8.50
CA PRO A 188 -6.15 4.46 9.48
C PRO A 188 -6.84 3.20 8.98
N LEU A 189 -6.16 2.07 9.13
CA LEU A 189 -6.65 0.75 8.82
C LEU A 189 -7.20 0.10 10.10
N PHE A 190 -8.49 -0.21 10.09
CA PHE A 190 -9.18 -0.81 11.21
C PHE A 190 -9.39 -2.30 11.01
N ALA A 191 -9.52 -3.03 12.12
CA ALA A 191 -10.03 -4.40 12.11
C ALA A 191 -11.39 -4.50 12.82
N ALA A 192 -12.20 -5.47 12.40
CA ALA A 192 -13.35 -5.94 13.15
C ALA A 192 -13.45 -7.45 12.98
N CYS A 193 -13.49 -8.15 14.11
CA CYS A 193 -13.38 -9.61 14.16
C CYS A 193 -14.75 -10.28 14.31
N ASP A 194 -14.83 -11.55 13.91
CA ASP A 194 -16.04 -12.39 14.04
C ASP A 194 -17.32 -11.77 13.43
N LEU A 195 -17.19 -11.11 12.29
CA LEU A 195 -18.31 -10.52 11.57
C LEU A 195 -19.05 -11.55 10.72
N GLU A 196 -20.38 -11.59 10.84
CA GLU A 196 -21.23 -12.43 9.99
C GLU A 196 -21.47 -11.76 8.63
N VAL A 197 -21.10 -12.44 7.55
CA VAL A 197 -21.39 -12.02 6.18
C VAL A 197 -22.89 -12.15 5.93
N VAL A 198 -23.58 -11.06 5.58
CA VAL A 198 -25.03 -11.08 5.31
C VAL A 198 -25.40 -10.76 3.86
N ALA A 199 -24.46 -10.22 3.08
CA ALA A 199 -24.64 -10.06 1.64
C ALA A 199 -23.30 -10.11 0.90
N VAL A 200 -23.29 -10.73 -0.28
CA VAL A 200 -22.16 -10.75 -1.21
C VAL A 200 -22.69 -10.48 -2.61
N LYS A 201 -22.17 -9.45 -3.28
CA LYS A 201 -22.58 -9.09 -4.64
C LYS A 201 -21.41 -8.56 -5.47
N ARG A 202 -21.16 -9.17 -6.62
CA ARG A 202 -20.24 -8.58 -7.61
C ARG A 202 -20.85 -7.30 -8.21
N ILE A 203 -20.04 -6.24 -8.27
CA ILE A 203 -20.40 -4.94 -8.87
C ILE A 203 -19.31 -4.50 -9.86
N GLY A 204 -19.63 -3.49 -10.68
CA GLY A 204 -18.77 -3.05 -11.79
C GLY A 204 -19.19 -3.65 -13.13
N LYS A 205 -18.63 -3.14 -14.24
CA LYS A 205 -19.06 -3.52 -15.60
C LYS A 205 -18.78 -4.98 -15.92
N GLN A 206 -17.75 -5.54 -15.31
CA GLN A 206 -17.27 -6.91 -15.49
C GLN A 206 -17.33 -7.70 -14.17
N GLY A 207 -17.99 -7.16 -13.15
CA GLY A 207 -18.03 -7.77 -11.81
C GLY A 207 -16.69 -7.71 -11.10
N GLU A 208 -15.89 -6.67 -11.38
CA GLU A 208 -14.53 -6.50 -10.89
C GLU A 208 -14.42 -6.19 -9.39
N HIS A 209 -15.51 -5.84 -8.71
CA HIS A 209 -15.50 -5.46 -7.28
C HIS A 209 -16.57 -6.22 -6.51
N LEU A 210 -16.46 -6.24 -5.18
CA LEU A 210 -17.50 -6.79 -4.30
C LEU A 210 -18.17 -5.68 -3.50
N LYS A 211 -19.51 -5.73 -3.48
CA LYS A 211 -20.32 -5.08 -2.46
C LYS A 211 -20.69 -6.15 -1.43
N LEU A 212 -20.31 -5.91 -0.19
CA LEU A 212 -20.55 -6.80 0.93
C LEU A 212 -21.49 -6.12 1.94
N ALA A 213 -22.08 -6.91 2.82
CA ALA A 213 -22.63 -6.39 4.05
C ALA A 213 -22.32 -7.33 5.20
N PHE A 214 -22.01 -6.76 6.36
CA PHE A 214 -21.71 -7.50 7.59
C PHE A 214 -22.74 -7.17 8.66
N LYS A 215 -23.05 -8.14 9.51
CA LYS A 215 -23.91 -7.95 10.68
C LYS A 215 -23.13 -7.27 11.80
N ILE A 216 -23.52 -6.05 12.16
CA ILE A 216 -22.81 -5.21 13.12
C ILE A 216 -23.82 -4.48 14.00
N GLY A 217 -23.69 -4.59 15.33
CA GLY A 217 -24.48 -3.81 16.29
C GLY A 217 -25.99 -4.00 16.18
N GLY A 218 -26.45 -5.21 15.85
CA GLY A 218 -27.87 -5.54 15.65
C GLY A 218 -28.45 -5.15 14.28
N GLY A 219 -27.68 -4.46 13.44
CA GLY A 219 -28.03 -4.14 12.06
C GLY A 219 -27.02 -4.70 11.06
N SER A 220 -26.98 -4.11 9.87
CA SER A 220 -25.94 -4.38 8.88
C SER A 220 -25.16 -3.12 8.52
N ARG A 221 -23.93 -3.29 8.05
CA ARG A 221 -23.06 -2.24 7.51
C ARG A 221 -22.60 -2.62 6.12
N SER A 222 -22.65 -1.63 5.22
CA SER A 222 -22.23 -1.78 3.83
C SER A 222 -20.71 -1.78 3.76
N ALA A 223 -20.16 -2.67 2.94
CA ALA A 223 -18.74 -2.69 2.63
C ALA A 223 -18.51 -2.75 1.11
N VAL A 224 -17.38 -2.22 0.67
CA VAL A 224 -16.90 -2.36 -0.70
C VAL A 224 -15.48 -2.89 -0.71
N TRP A 225 -15.23 -3.92 -1.51
CA TRP A 225 -13.91 -4.48 -1.74
C TRP A 225 -13.52 -4.30 -3.21
N TRP A 226 -12.66 -3.32 -3.45
CA TRP A 226 -12.26 -2.95 -4.79
C TRP A 226 -11.34 -3.99 -5.41
N ARG A 227 -11.55 -4.24 -6.71
CA ARG A 227 -10.79 -5.18 -7.56
C ARG A 227 -10.80 -6.66 -7.13
N GLN A 228 -11.62 -7.01 -6.13
CA GLN A 228 -11.68 -8.36 -5.56
C GLN A 228 -12.92 -9.15 -5.97
N GLY A 229 -13.45 -8.90 -7.17
CA GLY A 229 -14.61 -9.63 -7.71
C GLY A 229 -14.46 -11.16 -7.70
N GLY A 230 -13.24 -11.67 -7.83
CA GLY A 230 -12.91 -13.09 -7.77
C GLY A 230 -13.28 -13.75 -6.44
N ALA A 231 -13.00 -13.07 -5.32
CA ALA A 231 -13.18 -13.58 -3.96
C ALA A 231 -14.65 -13.85 -3.56
N ALA A 232 -15.62 -13.51 -4.41
CA ALA A 232 -17.02 -13.87 -4.16
C ALA A 232 -17.26 -15.38 -4.05
N SER A 233 -16.41 -16.22 -4.67
CA SER A 233 -16.53 -17.68 -4.54
C SER A 233 -16.15 -18.18 -3.15
N ASP A 234 -15.38 -17.40 -2.41
CA ASP A 234 -14.75 -17.81 -1.16
C ASP A 234 -15.48 -17.21 0.06
N LEU A 235 -16.54 -16.41 -0.19
CA LEU A 235 -17.36 -15.76 0.82
C LEU A 235 -18.82 -16.19 0.67
N GLU A 236 -19.33 -16.92 1.66
CA GLU A 236 -20.73 -17.31 1.73
C GLU A 236 -21.50 -16.51 2.79
N ILE A 237 -22.78 -16.27 2.54
CA ILE A 237 -23.67 -15.66 3.53
C ILE A 237 -23.75 -16.60 4.75
N GLY A 238 -23.55 -16.03 5.95
CA GLY A 238 -23.50 -16.73 7.21
C GLY A 238 -22.08 -17.08 7.67
N ASN A 239 -21.05 -16.96 6.82
CA ASN A 239 -19.67 -17.13 7.25
C ASN A 239 -19.28 -16.05 8.27
N ARG A 240 -18.39 -16.43 9.18
CA ARG A 240 -17.75 -15.54 10.15
C ARG A 240 -16.34 -15.19 9.68
N VAL A 241 -16.04 -13.90 9.63
CA VAL A 241 -14.78 -13.39 9.10
C VAL A 241 -14.23 -12.26 9.96
N ASP A 242 -12.90 -12.16 9.99
CA ASP A 242 -12.22 -10.94 10.43
C ASP A 242 -12.00 -10.05 9.21
N VAL A 243 -12.23 -8.75 9.35
CA VAL A 243 -12.20 -7.79 8.25
C VAL A 243 -11.24 -6.67 8.57
N ALA A 244 -10.28 -6.42 7.68
CA ALA A 244 -9.45 -5.23 7.69
C ALA A 244 -10.05 -4.18 6.72
N PHE A 245 -10.30 -2.96 7.19
CA PHE A 245 -11.03 -1.94 6.43
C PHE A 245 -10.67 -0.51 6.81
N GLU A 246 -10.82 0.40 5.87
CA GLU A 246 -10.87 1.84 6.12
C GLU A 246 -12.33 2.28 6.28
N LEU A 247 -12.59 3.31 7.09
CA LEU A 247 -13.92 3.91 7.22
C LEU A 247 -14.09 5.09 6.27
N SER A 248 -15.18 5.10 5.50
CA SER A 248 -15.54 6.18 4.60
C SER A 248 -17.04 6.53 4.66
N GLU A 249 -17.40 7.68 4.12
CA GLU A 249 -18.80 8.02 3.85
C GLU A 249 -19.21 7.53 2.45
N ASP A 250 -20.31 6.78 2.35
CA ASP A 250 -20.94 6.47 1.07
C ASP A 250 -21.80 7.67 0.62
N THR A 251 -21.31 8.39 -0.38
CA THR A 251 -21.97 9.56 -0.96
C THR A 251 -22.85 9.23 -2.18
N PHE A 252 -22.92 7.95 -2.60
CA PHE A 252 -23.55 7.55 -3.87
C PHE A 252 -25.06 7.87 -3.94
N ASN A 253 -25.78 7.80 -2.81
CA ASN A 253 -27.23 8.03 -2.74
C ASN A 253 -27.63 9.27 -1.89
N GLY A 254 -26.69 10.17 -1.58
CA GLY A 254 -26.99 11.46 -0.95
C GLY A 254 -27.34 11.45 0.55
N SER A 255 -27.52 10.29 1.19
CA SER A 255 -27.81 10.18 2.63
C SER A 255 -26.59 9.89 3.52
N GLY A 256 -25.36 9.91 2.96
CA GLY A 256 -24.12 9.90 3.73
C GLY A 256 -24.06 8.82 4.81
N THR A 257 -24.04 7.54 4.42
CA THR A 257 -23.97 6.44 5.39
C THR A 257 -22.55 5.94 5.55
N VAL A 258 -22.20 5.47 6.75
CA VAL A 258 -20.89 4.85 6.98
C VAL A 258 -20.72 3.61 6.10
N GLN A 259 -19.56 3.51 5.46
CA GLN A 259 -19.17 2.37 4.62
C GLN A 259 -17.76 1.91 5.02
N MET A 260 -17.58 0.60 5.01
CA MET A 260 -16.28 -0.03 5.18
C MET A 260 -15.64 -0.23 3.80
N VAL A 261 -14.46 0.33 3.56
CA VAL A 261 -13.65 0.02 2.37
C VAL A 261 -12.70 -1.10 2.75
N VAL A 262 -13.05 -2.31 2.35
CA VAL A 262 -12.33 -3.53 2.72
C VAL A 262 -10.95 -3.54 2.04
N ARG A 263 -9.94 -3.87 2.83
CA ARG A 263 -8.58 -4.15 2.36
C ARG A 263 -8.34 -5.65 2.29
N ASP A 264 -8.75 -6.38 3.32
CA ASP A 264 -8.65 -7.83 3.34
C ASP A 264 -9.71 -8.49 4.24
N VAL A 265 -9.94 -9.78 4.00
CA VAL A 265 -10.88 -10.63 4.74
C VAL A 265 -10.27 -11.99 4.96
N ARG A 266 -10.36 -12.50 6.19
CA ARG A 266 -9.96 -13.86 6.53
C ARG A 266 -11.04 -14.59 7.33
N PRO A 267 -11.06 -15.94 7.33
CA PRO A 267 -11.94 -16.69 8.23
C PRO A 267 -11.70 -16.30 9.70
N ALA A 268 -12.77 -16.16 10.47
CA ALA A 268 -12.67 -15.85 11.89
C ALA A 268 -11.89 -16.95 12.63
N GLY A 269 -10.96 -16.56 13.50
CA GLY A 269 -10.15 -17.50 14.29
C GLY A 269 -9.02 -18.19 13.51
N ALA A 270 -8.59 -17.64 12.36
CA ALA A 270 -7.35 -18.06 11.70
C ALA A 270 -6.14 -17.88 12.65
N GLU A 271 -5.17 -18.81 12.58
CA GLU A 271 -4.05 -18.90 13.54
C GLU A 271 -3.00 -17.77 13.38
N ASP A 272 -3.02 -17.03 12.28
CA ASP A 272 -2.16 -15.87 12.08
C ASP A 272 -2.64 -14.73 13.00
N GLY A 273 -1.82 -14.31 13.98
CA GLY A 273 -2.19 -13.27 14.93
C GLY A 273 -2.55 -11.94 14.24
N ILE A 274 -3.50 -11.19 14.82
CA ILE A 274 -3.64 -9.76 14.48
C ILE A 274 -2.62 -9.03 15.34
N ASP A 275 -1.57 -8.51 14.73
CA ASP A 275 -0.63 -7.64 15.42
C ASP A 275 -1.21 -6.22 15.46
N PHE A 276 -1.74 -5.84 16.63
CA PHE A 276 -2.15 -4.47 16.87
C PHE A 276 -0.89 -3.69 17.22
N GLY A 277 -0.45 -2.82 16.30
CA GLY A 277 0.72 -1.98 16.50
C GLY A 277 0.70 -1.35 17.90
N ASP A 278 1.81 -1.51 18.63
CA ASP A 278 1.93 -1.18 20.04
C ASP A 278 1.61 0.31 20.30
N THR A 279 0.38 0.60 20.73
CA THR A 279 -0.11 1.97 20.99
C THR A 279 0.22 2.45 22.40
N THR A 280 1.11 1.77 23.12
CA THR A 280 1.53 2.13 24.47
C THR A 280 2.71 3.11 24.53
N ALA A 281 2.80 4.06 23.61
CA ALA A 281 3.75 5.19 23.71
C ALA A 281 3.00 6.51 23.96
N GLY A 282 2.48 6.69 25.17
CA GLY A 282 1.78 7.94 25.52
C GLY A 282 1.12 8.02 26.89
N ALA A 283 1.49 7.20 27.87
CA ALA A 283 1.10 7.43 29.26
C ALA A 283 2.13 8.36 29.92
N HIS A 284 1.96 9.68 29.75
CA HIS A 284 2.74 10.65 30.52
C HIS A 284 2.39 10.53 32.01
N GLU A 285 3.44 10.31 32.81
CA GLU A 285 3.47 10.35 34.27
C GLU A 285 2.74 11.59 34.82
N THR A 286 1.61 11.37 35.49
CA THR A 286 1.10 12.34 36.46
C THR A 286 1.95 12.23 37.72
N SER A 287 2.91 13.14 37.82
CA SER A 287 3.70 13.36 39.03
C SER A 287 2.77 13.70 40.19
N LYS A 288 2.82 12.86 41.23
CA LYS A 288 2.22 13.10 42.54
C LYS A 288 2.78 14.39 43.12
N VAL A 289 1.96 15.43 43.21
CA VAL A 289 2.20 16.55 44.13
C VAL A 289 1.78 16.07 45.52
N SER A 290 2.76 15.81 46.36
CA SER A 290 2.55 15.56 47.79
C SER A 290 2.17 16.88 48.48
N GLU A 291 0.95 16.96 48.98
CA GLU A 291 0.56 17.96 49.98
C GLU A 291 1.28 17.63 51.29
N ASN A 292 2.28 18.44 51.65
CA ASN A 292 2.83 18.50 53.00
C ASN A 292 2.22 19.71 53.70
N GLU A 293 1.33 19.46 54.66
CA GLU A 293 0.97 20.43 55.71
C GLU A 293 2.21 20.73 56.57
N PRO A 294 2.46 21.98 56.99
CA PRO A 294 3.39 22.25 58.08
C PRO A 294 2.66 22.38 59.42
N GLU A 295 3.06 21.53 60.36
CA GLU A 295 2.79 21.64 61.79
C GLU A 295 3.30 22.97 62.37
N LEU A 296 2.45 23.60 63.18
CA LEU A 296 2.76 24.73 64.06
C LEU A 296 3.26 24.23 65.43
N ALA A 297 4.54 24.47 65.74
CA ALA A 297 5.09 24.71 67.08
C ALA A 297 6.59 25.04 66.88
N GLY A 298 7.13 26.20 67.23
CA GLY A 298 7.17 26.75 68.58
C GLY A 298 8.62 26.68 69.06
N VAL A 299 9.38 27.77 68.86
CA VAL A 299 10.66 27.98 69.53
C VAL A 299 10.68 29.40 70.08
N THR A 300 10.71 29.44 71.41
CA THR A 300 11.05 30.58 72.26
C THR A 300 12.57 30.72 72.39
N GLU A 301 13.08 31.94 72.30
CA GLU A 301 14.11 32.57 73.17
C GLU A 301 14.43 33.96 72.56
N ASP A 302 13.97 35.05 73.16
CA ASP A 302 14.53 35.79 74.31
C ASP A 302 15.49 36.91 73.87
N THR A 303 15.07 38.16 74.10
CA THR A 303 15.78 39.20 74.87
C THR A 303 15.24 40.60 74.53
N SER A 304 14.45 41.18 75.43
CA SER A 304 14.62 42.56 75.94
C SER A 304 13.40 43.04 76.75
N ARG A 305 13.69 43.29 78.04
CA ARG A 305 12.96 44.01 79.10
C ARG A 305 11.95 43.24 79.94
#